data_AF-A0A1Q4E2M9-F1
#
_entry.id   AF-A0A1Q4E2M9-F1
#
_cell.length_a   1.000
_cell.length_b   1.000
_cell.length_c   1.000
_cell.angle_alpha   90.00
_cell.angle_beta   90.00
_cell.angle_gamma   90.00
#
_symmetry.space_group_name_H-M   'P 1'
#
loop_
_entity.id
_entity.type
_entity.pdbx_description
1 polymer ?
#
loop_
_entity_poly.entity_id
_entity_poly.type
_entity_poly.pdbx_seq_one_letter_code
_entity_poly.pdbx_strand_id
1 'polypeptide(L)' 'MARTLAQFSITPDSDGDYTLHLEDDDGETLEFTASFEQLDLIVEAIEDVIEGDEEDALAGDDDDDAEPEDD' A
#
# COMPACT_ATOMS: atom_id res chain seq x y z
N MET A 1 -10.05 16.22 -1.89
CA MET A 1 -8.69 16.04 -1.33
C MET A 1 -8.43 14.55 -1.31
N ALA A 2 -7.23 14.11 -1.68
CA ALA A 2 -6.85 12.70 -1.55
C ALA A 2 -6.66 12.37 -0.05
N ARG A 3 -7.05 11.17 0.37
CA ARG A 3 -6.82 10.66 1.73
C ARG A 3 -5.49 9.91 1.72
N THR A 4 -4.68 10.08 2.76
CA THR A 4 -3.44 9.33 2.96
C THR A 4 -3.76 8.05 3.71
N LEU A 5 -3.34 6.91 3.17
CA LEU A 5 -3.51 5.61 3.81
C LEU A 5 -2.53 5.48 4.99
N ALA A 6 -3.04 5.29 6.19
CA ALA A 6 -2.25 5.06 7.40
C ALA A 6 -2.07 3.57 7.70
N GLN A 7 -3.15 2.78 7.58
CA GLN A 7 -3.11 1.35 7.83
C GLN A 7 -3.92 0.56 6.81
N PHE A 8 -3.38 -0.57 6.36
CA PHE A 8 -4.07 -1.55 5.53
C PHE A 8 -4.00 -2.93 6.18
N SER A 9 -5.12 -3.65 6.24
CA SER A 9 -5.12 -5.07 6.63
C SER A 9 -6.15 -5.86 5.84
N ILE A 10 -5.84 -7.14 5.62
CA ILE A 10 -6.72 -8.11 4.96
C ILE A 10 -6.90 -9.29 5.91
N THR A 11 -8.14 -9.62 6.23
CA THR A 11 -8.47 -10.74 7.11
C THR A 11 -9.43 -11.70 6.41
N PRO A 12 -9.24 -13.03 6.52
CA PRO A 12 -10.21 -13.98 6.02
C PRO A 12 -11.50 -13.91 6.86
N ASP A 13 -12.64 -13.93 6.19
CA ASP A 13 -13.95 -14.03 6.82
C ASP A 13 -14.35 -15.51 7.04
N SER A 14 -15.36 -15.72 7.88
CA SER A 14 -15.98 -17.02 8.15
C SER A 14 -16.68 -17.61 6.93
N ASP A 15 -17.12 -16.78 5.99
CA ASP A 15 -17.82 -17.21 4.77
C ASP A 15 -16.88 -17.60 3.60
N GLY A 16 -15.55 -17.49 3.81
CA GLY A 16 -14.53 -17.81 2.80
C GLY A 16 -14.13 -16.66 1.88
N ASP A 17 -14.75 -15.48 2.09
CA ASP A 17 -14.32 -14.20 1.52
C ASP A 17 -13.26 -13.53 2.40
N TYR A 18 -12.82 -12.34 2.02
CA TYR A 18 -11.81 -11.54 2.71
C TYR A 18 -12.34 -10.14 3.01
N THR A 19 -12.00 -9.63 4.19
CA THR A 19 -12.31 -8.27 4.61
C THR A 19 -11.06 -7.41 4.50
N LEU A 20 -11.16 -6.33 3.72
CA LEU A 20 -10.12 -5.32 3.54
C LEU A 20 -10.45 -4.12 4.42
N HIS A 21 -9.50 -3.71 5.23
CA HIS A 21 -9.62 -2.60 6.15
C HIS A 21 -8.57 -1.53 5.82
N LEU A 22 -9.05 -0.35 5.46
CA LEU A 22 -8.23 0.83 5.14
C LEU A 22 -8.51 1.91 6.18
N GLU A 23 -7.49 2.31 6.93
CA GLU A 23 -7.54 3.44 7.85
C GLU A 23 -6.73 4.60 7.27
N ASP A 24 -7.28 5.81 7.29
CA ASP A 24 -6.55 7.02 6.94
C ASP A 24 -5.88 7.70 8.15
N ASP A 25 -5.05 8.71 7.89
CA ASP A 25 -4.30 9.43 8.93
C ASP A 25 -5.18 10.20 9.93
N ASP A 26 -6.45 10.46 9.60
CA ASP A 26 -7.43 11.06 10.50
C ASP A 26 -8.12 9.99 11.39
N GLY A 27 -7.82 8.71 11.16
CA GLY A 27 -8.42 7.56 11.82
C GLY A 27 -9.78 7.17 11.26
N GLU A 28 -10.20 7.73 10.11
CA GLU A 28 -11.41 7.25 9.43
C GLU A 28 -11.13 5.89 8.77
N THR A 29 -12.10 5.00 8.87
CA THR A 29 -11.93 3.61 8.44
C THR A 29 -12.93 3.22 7.37
N LEU A 30 -12.44 2.53 6.34
CA LEU A 30 -13.19 1.97 5.24
C LEU A 30 -13.03 0.45 5.26
N GLU A 31 -14.15 -0.26 5.21
CA GLU A 31 -14.19 -1.73 5.22
C GLU A 31 -14.88 -2.25 3.96
N PHE A 32 -14.26 -3.23 3.29
CA PHE A 32 -14.79 -3.87 2.09
C PHE A 32 -14.70 -5.39 2.23
N THR A 33 -15.71 -6.10 1.73
CA THR A 33 -15.64 -7.55 1.54
C THR A 33 -15.33 -7.87 0.08
N ALA A 34 -14.35 -8.74 -0.15
CA ALA A 34 -13.94 -9.19 -1.46
C ALA A 34 -13.73 -10.70 -1.47
N SER A 35 -14.09 -11.35 -2.58
CA SER A 35 -13.77 -12.76 -2.81
C SER A 35 -12.28 -12.95 -3.15
N PHE A 36 -11.81 -14.20 -3.12
CA PHE A 36 -10.43 -14.54 -3.51
C PHE A 36 -10.07 -14.03 -4.91
N GLU A 37 -10.95 -14.21 -5.89
CA GLU A 37 -10.73 -13.75 -7.27
C GLU A 37 -10.63 -12.22 -7.36
N GLN A 38 -11.40 -11.50 -6.53
CA GLN A 38 -11.32 -10.05 -6.48
C GLN A 38 -10.06 -9.56 -5.76
N LEU A 39 -9.61 -10.28 -4.73
CA LEU A 39 -8.35 -9.99 -4.07
C LEU A 39 -7.16 -10.13 -5.03
N ASP A 40 -7.18 -11.15 -5.89
CA ASP A 40 -6.17 -11.35 -6.94
C ASP A 40 -6.12 -10.15 -7.91
N LEU A 41 -7.28 -9.69 -8.39
CA LEU A 41 -7.38 -8.50 -9.25
C LEU A 41 -6.90 -7.21 -8.54
N ILE A 42 -7.12 -7.10 -7.23
CA ILE A 42 -6.65 -5.95 -6.44
C ILE A 42 -5.12 -5.98 -6.35
N VAL A 43 -4.52 -7.15 -6.14
CA VAL A 43 -3.06 -7.31 -6.11
C VAL A 43 -2.46 -6.97 -7.47
N GLU A 44 -3.00 -7.50 -8.56
CA GLU A 44 -2.55 -7.21 -9.93
C GLU A 44 -2.58 -5.69 -10.22
N ALA A 45 -3.68 -5.02 -9.88
CA ALA A 45 -3.79 -3.57 -10.09
C ALA A 45 -2.80 -2.75 -9.25
N ILE A 46 -2.42 -3.23 -8.05
CA ILE A 46 -1.40 -2.58 -7.21
C ILE A 46 -0.02 -2.79 -7.83
N GLU A 47 0.29 -4.00 -8.28
CA GLU A 47 1.55 -4.33 -8.95
C GLU A 47 1.75 -3.49 -10.22
N ASP A 48 0.72 -3.35 -11.06
CA ASP A 48 0.76 -2.51 -12.27
C ASP A 48 1.11 -1.04 -11.96
N VAL A 49 0.58 -0.50 -10.85
CA VAL A 49 0.88 0.88 -10.42
C VAL A 49 2.32 0.97 -9.92
N ILE A 50 2.79 -0.01 -9.13
CA ILE A 50 4.16 -0.06 -8.63
C ILE A 50 5.16 -0.14 -9.78
N GLU A 51 4.92 -0.99 -10.78
CA GLU A 51 5.79 -1.12 -11.96
C GLU A 51 5.81 0.19 -12.77
N GLY A 52 4.66 0.85 -12.91
CA GLY A 52 4.55 2.15 -13.58
C GLY A 52 5.26 3.28 -12.84
N ASP A 53 5.22 3.27 -11.51
CA ASP A 53 5.85 4.27 -10.64
C ASP A 53 7.30 3.88 -10.25
N GLU A 54 7.78 2.66 -10.54
CA GLU A 54 9.13 2.19 -10.22
C GLU A 54 10.22 3.06 -10.89
N GLU A 55 9.93 3.64 -12.06
CA GLU A 55 10.82 4.59 -12.74
C GLU A 55 10.97 5.91 -11.94
N ASP A 56 9.98 6.29 -11.12
CA ASP A 56 9.98 7.49 -10.26
C ASP A 56 10.41 7.16 -8.81
N ALA A 57 10.02 6.00 -8.28
CA ALA A 57 10.33 5.55 -6.92
C ALA A 57 11.81 5.13 -6.76
N LEU A 58 12.43 4.52 -7.78
CA LEU A 58 13.87 4.21 -7.78
C LEU A 58 14.76 5.45 -7.94
N ALA A 59 14.19 6.61 -8.28
CA ALA A 59 14.92 7.88 -8.34
C ALA A 59 14.98 8.62 -6.98
N GLY A 60 14.40 8.06 -5.92
CA GLY A 60 14.10 8.77 -4.67
C GLY A 60 14.89 8.38 -3.41
N ASP A 61 15.84 7.43 -3.44
CA ASP A 61 16.62 7.02 -2.25
C ASP A 61 18.13 6.80 -2.54
N ASP A 62 18.72 7.69 -3.35
CA ASP A 62 20.19 7.80 -3.52
C ASP A 62 20.67 9.20 -3.05
N ASP A 63 20.11 9.71 -1.95
CA ASP A 63 20.73 10.84 -1.21
C ASP A 63 21.72 10.24 -0.20
N ASP A 64 22.86 9.84 -0.77
CA ASP A 64 24.23 9.88 -0.25
C ASP A 64 24.41 10.58 1.12
N ASP A 65 24.02 9.93 2.23
CA ASP A 65 24.45 10.33 3.58
C ASP A 65 25.86 9.77 3.84
N ALA A 66 26.81 10.20 3.00
CA ALA A 66 28.24 10.10 3.28
C ALA A 66 28.59 11.20 4.29
N GLU A 67 28.46 10.89 5.58
CA GLU A 67 28.95 11.76 6.65
C GLU A 67 30.46 12.06 6.41
N PRO A 68 30.88 13.34 6.34
CA PRO A 68 32.30 13.65 6.24
C PRO A 68 33.00 13.30 7.56
N GLU A 69 34.07 12.52 7.47
CA GLU A 69 34.97 12.27 8.61
C GLU A 69 35.66 13.60 9.01
N ASP A 70 35.23 14.20 10.12
CA ASP A 70 35.89 15.37 10.73
C ASP A 70 37.13 14.93 11.54
N ASP A 71 38.27 15.61 11.28
CA ASP A 71 39.64 15.45 11.82
C ASP A 71 39.79 15.85 13.31
#